data_AF-A2BHN6-F1
#
_entry.id   AF-A2BHN6-F1
#
_cell.length_a   1.000
_cell.length_b   1.000
_cell.length_c   1.000
_cell.angle_alpha   90.00
_cell.angle_beta   90.00
_cell.angle_gamma   90.00
#
_symmetry.space_group_name_H-M   'P 1'
#
loop_
_entity.id
_entity.type
_entity.pdbx_description
1 polymer ?
#
loop_
_entity_poly.entity_id
_entity_poly.type
_entity_poly.pdbx_seq_one_letter_code
_entity_poly.pdbx_strand_id
1 'polypeptide(L)'
;MAAVEAETGLLTLESLPTDPLLLILSFVDYRDLINCCYVSRRLSQLSTHDPLWRRHCKKYWLISEEEKAGKSQCWRSLFIETYSDVGRYIDHYAAIKKAWRDLKKYLEPRCPRMVLSLKEGAREEDLDAVEAQIGCKLPDDYRCSYRIHNGQKLVVPGLLGSMALSNHYRSEDLLDVDTAAGGFQQRQGLKYCLPLTFCIHTGLSQYIAVEAAEGRNKNEVFYQCPDQMARNPAAIDMFIIGATFTDWFTSYVNNVVSGGFPIIRDQIFRYIHDPECVATTGDITVSVSTSFLPELSSVHPPHYFFTYRIRIEMSRDALPEKACQLDSRYWRITNAKGDVEEVQGPGVVGEFPIISPGNGS
;
A
#
# COMPACT_ATOMS: atom_id res chain seq x y z
N MET A 1 70.79 -29.08 -11.95
CA MET A 1 70.68 -27.91 -11.08
C MET A 1 70.20 -26.76 -11.93
N ALA A 2 68.89 -26.56 -12.00
CA ALA A 2 68.27 -25.39 -12.64
C ALA A 2 67.08 -25.03 -11.75
N ALA A 3 67.32 -24.11 -10.81
CA ALA A 3 66.27 -23.51 -10.03
C ALA A 3 65.51 -22.56 -10.97
N VAL A 4 64.26 -22.90 -11.27
CA VAL A 4 63.32 -21.96 -11.87
C VAL A 4 62.89 -21.04 -10.75
N GLU A 5 63.52 -19.88 -10.64
CA GLU A 5 63.03 -18.78 -9.81
C GLU A 5 61.69 -18.34 -10.39
N ALA A 6 60.60 -18.69 -9.70
CA ALA A 6 59.32 -18.06 -9.93
C ALA A 6 59.41 -16.62 -9.41
N GLU A 7 59.57 -15.65 -10.31
CA GLU A 7 59.36 -14.24 -9.99
C GLU A 7 57.95 -14.09 -9.41
N THR A 8 57.85 -13.95 -8.09
CA THR A 8 56.65 -13.41 -7.44
C THR A 8 56.61 -11.91 -7.74
N GLY A 9 56.23 -11.58 -8.98
CA GLY A 9 55.90 -10.21 -9.36
C GLY A 9 54.87 -9.64 -8.38
N LEU A 10 55.11 -8.42 -7.91
CA LEU A 10 54.24 -7.75 -6.96
C LEU A 10 52.82 -7.72 -7.54
N LEU A 11 51.86 -8.38 -6.88
CA LEU A 11 50.46 -8.37 -7.32
C LEU A 11 49.93 -6.95 -7.23
N THR A 12 49.75 -6.33 -8.39
CA THR A 12 49.15 -5.00 -8.51
C THR A 12 47.70 -5.13 -8.99
N LEU A 13 46.89 -4.12 -8.72
CA LEU A 13 45.51 -4.10 -9.19
C LEU A 13 45.40 -4.19 -10.72
N GLU A 14 46.43 -3.70 -11.44
CA GLU A 14 46.51 -3.77 -12.89
C GLU A 14 46.79 -5.19 -13.41
N SER A 15 47.51 -6.02 -12.64
CA SER A 15 47.83 -7.40 -13.01
C SER A 15 46.72 -8.40 -12.68
N LEU A 16 45.64 -7.98 -12.02
CA LEU A 16 44.54 -8.87 -11.64
C LEU A 16 43.58 -9.14 -12.84
N PRO A 17 43.10 -10.39 -13.00
CA PRO A 17 42.16 -10.73 -14.06
C PRO A 17 40.86 -9.95 -13.98
N THR A 18 40.26 -9.65 -15.14
CA THR A 18 39.03 -8.86 -15.25
C THR A 18 37.83 -9.55 -14.60
N ASP A 19 37.61 -10.85 -14.85
CA ASP A 19 36.37 -11.53 -14.45
C ASP A 19 36.18 -11.61 -12.93
N PRO A 20 37.20 -11.97 -12.10
CA PRO A 20 37.08 -11.93 -10.65
C PRO A 20 36.81 -10.53 -10.12
N LEU A 21 37.43 -9.49 -10.70
CA LEU A 21 37.18 -8.11 -10.28
C LEU A 21 35.75 -7.66 -10.62
N LEU A 22 35.24 -8.00 -11.80
CA LEU A 22 33.84 -7.73 -12.16
C LEU A 22 32.86 -8.49 -11.26
N LEU A 23 33.18 -9.73 -10.88
CA LEU A 23 32.38 -10.50 -9.92
C LEU A 23 32.35 -9.80 -8.56
N ILE A 24 33.49 -9.34 -8.05
CA ILE A 24 33.58 -8.58 -6.78
C ILE A 24 32.74 -7.30 -6.88
N LEU A 25 32.93 -6.51 -7.93
CA LEU A 25 32.18 -5.27 -8.16
C LEU A 25 30.67 -5.52 -8.31
N SER A 26 30.24 -6.73 -8.71
CA SER A 26 28.81 -7.06 -8.79
C SER A 26 28.11 -7.13 -7.43
N PHE A 27 28.85 -7.24 -6.33
CA PHE A 27 28.32 -7.21 -4.95
C PHE A 27 28.30 -5.81 -4.34
N VAL A 28 28.93 -4.85 -5.01
CA VAL A 28 29.09 -3.47 -4.53
C VAL A 28 27.85 -2.65 -4.87
N ASP A 29 27.55 -1.62 -4.07
CA ASP A 29 26.44 -0.72 -4.35
C ASP A 29 26.77 0.32 -5.42
N TYR A 30 25.77 1.03 -5.93
CA TYR A 30 26.00 2.00 -7.01
C TYR A 30 26.83 3.21 -6.57
N ARG A 31 26.79 3.61 -5.29
CA ARG A 31 27.56 4.75 -4.76
C ARG A 31 29.04 4.39 -4.74
N ASP A 32 29.35 3.19 -4.28
CA ASP A 32 30.70 2.66 -4.27
C ASP A 32 31.22 2.37 -5.68
N LEU A 33 30.38 1.90 -6.61
CA LEU A 33 30.76 1.81 -8.03
C LEU A 33 31.12 3.18 -8.64
N ILE A 34 30.37 4.23 -8.28
CA ILE A 34 30.70 5.61 -8.65
C ILE A 34 32.03 6.01 -8.03
N ASN A 35 32.24 5.77 -6.73
CA ASN A 35 33.49 6.07 -6.04
C ASN A 35 34.68 5.36 -6.69
N CYS A 36 34.54 4.08 -7.04
CA CYS A 36 35.56 3.31 -7.77
C CYS A 36 35.98 3.97 -9.09
N CYS A 37 35.09 4.74 -9.74
CA CYS A 37 35.43 5.50 -10.95
C CYS A 37 36.51 6.56 -10.71
N TYR A 38 36.65 7.04 -9.47
CA TYR A 38 37.58 8.12 -9.11
C TYR A 38 38.86 7.63 -8.42
N VAL A 39 38.95 6.33 -8.09
CA VAL A 39 40.10 5.77 -7.34
C VAL A 39 41.28 5.43 -8.24
N SER A 40 41.04 4.74 -9.37
CA SER A 40 42.11 4.38 -10.31
C SER A 40 41.57 4.17 -11.73
N ARG A 41 42.45 4.23 -12.73
CA ARG A 41 42.07 3.99 -14.14
C ARG A 41 41.49 2.59 -14.34
N ARG A 42 42.10 1.58 -13.71
CA ARG A 42 41.64 0.18 -13.81
C ARG A 42 40.26 0.00 -13.19
N LEU A 43 40.04 0.54 -11.99
CA LEU A 43 38.72 0.48 -11.33
C LEU A 43 37.67 1.26 -12.11
N SER A 44 38.03 2.43 -12.65
CA SER A 44 37.14 3.18 -13.53
C SER A 44 36.69 2.35 -14.73
N GLN A 45 37.61 1.75 -15.48
CA GLN A 45 37.24 0.89 -16.62
C GLN A 45 36.27 -0.23 -16.21
N LEU A 46 36.54 -0.90 -15.09
CA LEU A 46 35.73 -2.04 -14.62
C LEU A 46 34.38 -1.61 -14.04
N SER A 47 34.32 -0.53 -13.25
CA SER A 47 33.08 -0.05 -12.63
C SER A 47 32.11 0.55 -13.65
N THR A 48 32.60 0.92 -14.83
CA THR A 48 31.73 1.34 -15.95
C THR A 48 31.12 0.18 -16.74
N HIS A 49 31.47 -1.06 -16.44
CA HIS A 49 31.00 -2.24 -17.17
C HIS A 49 29.46 -2.37 -17.08
N ASP A 50 28.81 -2.35 -18.24
CA ASP A 50 27.37 -2.10 -18.36
C ASP A 50 26.46 -3.11 -17.61
N PRO A 51 26.77 -4.42 -17.57
CA PRO A 51 26.04 -5.39 -16.75
C PRO A 51 25.94 -5.07 -15.25
N LEU A 52 26.92 -4.37 -14.67
CA LEU A 52 26.86 -3.93 -13.27
C LEU A 52 25.70 -2.95 -13.07
N TRP A 53 25.54 -2.01 -14.00
CA TRP A 53 24.49 -1.00 -13.98
C TRP A 53 23.12 -1.57 -14.32
N ARG A 54 23.05 -2.56 -15.21
CA ARG A 54 21.80 -3.32 -15.47
C ARG A 54 21.23 -3.91 -14.18
N ARG A 55 22.08 -4.49 -13.33
CA ARG A 55 21.67 -5.04 -12.02
C ARG A 55 21.06 -3.95 -11.14
N HIS A 56 21.66 -2.77 -11.07
CA HIS A 56 21.13 -1.66 -10.26
C HIS A 56 19.83 -1.09 -10.83
N CYS A 57 19.71 -0.91 -12.14
CA CYS A 57 18.45 -0.52 -12.78
C CYS A 57 17.31 -1.49 -12.44
N LYS A 58 17.59 -2.80 -12.44
CA LYS A 58 16.63 -3.83 -12.02
C LYS A 58 16.31 -3.75 -10.53
N LYS A 59 17.34 -3.67 -9.68
CA LYS A 59 17.19 -3.64 -8.21
C LYS A 59 16.26 -2.49 -7.78
N TYR A 60 16.45 -1.31 -8.35
CA TYR A 60 15.71 -0.10 -7.99
C TYR A 60 14.49 0.17 -8.87
N TRP A 61 14.11 -0.76 -9.74
CA TRP A 61 12.98 -0.61 -10.67
C TRP A 61 13.02 0.69 -11.50
N LEU A 62 14.22 1.15 -11.86
CA LEU A 62 14.36 2.42 -12.57
C LEU A 62 13.86 2.28 -14.01
N ILE A 63 14.26 1.21 -14.69
CA ILE A 63 14.05 1.01 -16.13
C ILE A 63 13.74 -0.46 -16.40
N SER A 64 12.69 -0.72 -17.20
CA SER A 64 12.33 -2.06 -17.65
C SER A 64 13.18 -2.53 -18.84
N GLU A 65 13.19 -3.83 -19.11
CA GLU A 65 13.91 -4.35 -20.29
C GLU A 65 13.25 -3.88 -21.60
N GLU A 66 11.93 -3.70 -21.61
CA GLU A 66 11.17 -3.17 -22.73
C GLU A 66 11.51 -1.69 -22.99
N GLU A 67 11.58 -0.88 -21.93
CA GLU A 67 12.01 0.53 -22.01
C GLU A 67 13.46 0.62 -22.50
N LYS A 68 14.33 -0.29 -22.05
CA LYS A 68 15.72 -0.37 -22.51
C LYS A 68 15.81 -0.73 -23.99
N ALA A 69 14.98 -1.65 -24.48
CA ALA A 69 15.01 -2.12 -25.88
C ALA A 69 14.73 -0.98 -26.87
N GLY A 70 13.93 0.01 -26.47
CA GLY A 70 13.66 1.22 -27.26
C GLY A 70 14.76 2.30 -27.19
N LYS A 71 15.80 2.12 -26.37
CA LYS A 71 16.85 3.13 -26.14
C LYS A 71 18.25 2.64 -26.54
N SER A 72 18.98 3.46 -27.30
CA SER A 72 20.36 3.18 -27.74
C SER A 72 21.41 3.36 -26.65
N GLN A 73 21.09 4.08 -25.57
CA GLN A 73 22.00 4.34 -24.46
C GLN A 73 22.36 3.05 -23.69
N CYS A 74 23.54 3.02 -23.07
CA CYS A 74 23.94 1.92 -22.19
C CYS A 74 23.22 2.00 -20.83
N TRP A 75 23.16 0.89 -20.09
CA TRP A 75 22.53 0.82 -18.77
C TRP A 75 23.11 1.84 -17.78
N ARG A 76 24.42 2.11 -17.83
CA ARG A 76 25.05 3.12 -16.97
C ARG A 76 24.49 4.53 -17.20
N SER A 77 24.50 5.00 -18.45
CA SER A 77 24.02 6.34 -18.79
C SER A 77 22.54 6.49 -18.41
N LEU A 78 21.76 5.45 -18.69
CA LEU A 78 20.35 5.39 -18.35
C LEU A 78 20.09 5.39 -16.83
N PHE A 79 20.90 4.67 -16.05
CA PHE A 79 20.86 4.72 -14.60
C PHE A 79 21.11 6.13 -14.11
N ILE A 80 22.18 6.78 -14.58
CA ILE A 80 22.56 8.14 -14.15
C ILE A 80 21.47 9.15 -14.50
N GLU A 81 20.95 9.10 -15.72
CA GLU A 81 19.84 9.96 -16.17
C GLU A 81 18.60 9.78 -15.31
N THR A 82 18.18 8.54 -15.07
CA THR A 82 16.98 8.27 -14.26
C THR A 82 17.21 8.62 -12.79
N TYR A 83 18.38 8.29 -12.24
CA TYR A 83 18.76 8.62 -10.88
C TYR A 83 18.85 10.14 -10.66
N SER A 84 19.20 10.93 -11.68
CA SER A 84 19.21 12.39 -11.55
C SER A 84 17.81 12.96 -11.26
N ASP A 85 16.76 12.27 -11.69
CA ASP A 85 15.37 12.65 -11.47
C ASP A 85 14.76 12.02 -10.20
N VAL A 86 14.92 10.71 -10.00
CA VAL A 86 14.24 9.98 -8.90
C VAL A 86 15.18 9.56 -7.77
N GLY A 87 16.46 9.93 -7.83
CA GLY A 87 17.48 9.51 -6.87
C GLY A 87 17.20 9.93 -5.43
N ARG A 88 16.49 11.04 -5.23
CA ARG A 88 15.97 11.45 -3.92
C ARG A 88 15.12 10.36 -3.26
N TYR A 89 14.38 9.61 -4.06
CA TYR A 89 13.38 8.63 -3.60
C TYR A 89 13.86 7.19 -3.74
N ILE A 90 15.14 6.95 -4.03
CA ILE A 90 15.64 5.66 -4.50
C ILE A 90 15.30 4.48 -3.59
N ASP A 91 15.23 4.71 -2.28
CA ASP A 91 14.96 3.69 -1.27
C ASP A 91 13.47 3.28 -1.20
N HIS A 92 12.57 4.11 -1.73
CA HIS A 92 11.11 3.87 -1.73
C HIS A 92 10.57 3.60 -3.14
N TYR A 93 11.24 4.14 -4.16
CA TYR A 93 10.76 4.23 -5.53
C TYR A 93 10.35 2.87 -6.11
N ALA A 94 11.17 1.83 -5.91
CA ALA A 94 10.89 0.50 -6.44
C ALA A 94 9.59 -0.08 -5.89
N ALA A 95 9.39 0.00 -4.57
CA ALA A 95 8.23 -0.55 -3.89
C ALA A 95 6.95 0.19 -4.30
N ILE A 96 7.00 1.53 -4.30
CA ILE A 96 5.86 2.39 -4.64
C ILE A 96 5.49 2.26 -6.12
N LYS A 97 6.48 2.32 -7.03
CA LYS A 97 6.25 2.16 -8.48
C LYS A 97 5.62 0.80 -8.79
N LYS A 98 6.14 -0.26 -8.16
CA LYS A 98 5.57 -1.60 -8.30
C LYS A 98 4.13 -1.65 -7.79
N ALA A 99 3.85 -1.10 -6.61
CA ALA A 99 2.50 -1.06 -6.03
C ALA A 99 1.51 -0.33 -6.94
N TRP A 100 1.84 0.86 -7.44
CA TRP A 100 0.99 1.59 -8.39
C TRP A 100 0.74 0.82 -9.68
N ARG A 101 1.79 0.21 -10.25
CA ARG A 101 1.66 -0.61 -11.46
C ARG A 101 0.75 -1.81 -11.23
N ASP A 102 0.95 -2.54 -10.15
CA ASP A 102 0.21 -3.76 -9.83
C ASP A 102 -1.26 -3.42 -9.52
N LEU A 103 -1.51 -2.33 -8.78
CA LEU A 103 -2.86 -1.82 -8.52
C LEU A 103 -3.58 -1.44 -9.81
N LYS A 104 -2.97 -0.62 -10.67
CA LYS A 104 -3.57 -0.21 -11.96
C LYS A 104 -3.87 -1.41 -12.83
N LYS A 105 -2.91 -2.31 -13.01
CA LYS A 105 -3.08 -3.54 -13.82
C LYS A 105 -4.21 -4.41 -13.28
N TYR A 106 -4.37 -4.49 -11.96
CA TYR A 106 -5.42 -5.29 -11.34
C TYR A 106 -6.80 -4.64 -11.49
N LEU A 107 -6.88 -3.31 -11.33
CA LEU A 107 -8.13 -2.56 -11.39
C LEU A 107 -8.61 -2.27 -12.81
N GLU A 108 -7.74 -2.16 -13.81
CA GLU A 108 -8.13 -1.79 -15.17
C GLU A 108 -9.24 -2.68 -15.77
N PRO A 109 -9.16 -4.04 -15.70
CA PRO A 109 -10.25 -4.89 -16.17
C PRO A 109 -11.43 -5.03 -15.19
N ARG A 110 -11.33 -4.53 -13.95
CA ARG A 110 -12.30 -4.79 -12.86
C ARG A 110 -13.06 -3.55 -12.36
N CYS A 111 -12.43 -2.39 -12.43
CA CYS A 111 -12.90 -1.09 -11.94
C CYS A 111 -12.30 0.04 -12.82
N PRO A 112 -12.55 0.07 -14.14
CA PRO A 112 -11.89 1.01 -15.05
C PRO A 112 -12.12 2.48 -14.69
N ARG A 113 -13.31 2.81 -14.14
CA ARG A 113 -13.64 4.16 -13.66
C ARG A 113 -12.70 4.66 -12.57
N MET A 114 -12.21 3.76 -11.71
CA MET A 114 -11.30 4.09 -10.63
C MET A 114 -9.86 4.30 -11.13
N VAL A 115 -9.46 3.62 -12.20
CA VAL A 115 -8.20 3.93 -12.88
C VAL A 115 -8.28 5.29 -13.56
N LEU A 116 -9.42 5.62 -14.17
CA LEU A 116 -9.67 6.92 -14.82
C LEU A 116 -9.79 8.10 -13.85
N SER A 117 -10.02 7.85 -12.56
CA SER A 117 -10.05 8.91 -11.53
C SER A 117 -8.65 9.32 -11.07
N LEU A 118 -7.63 8.47 -11.26
CA LEU A 118 -6.25 8.76 -10.86
C LEU A 118 -5.76 10.02 -11.59
N LYS A 119 -5.16 10.93 -10.82
CA LYS A 119 -4.53 12.13 -11.38
C LYS A 119 -3.13 11.81 -11.89
N GLU A 120 -2.65 12.62 -12.83
CA GLU A 120 -1.25 12.57 -13.26
C GLU A 120 -0.32 12.92 -12.09
N GLY A 121 0.95 12.53 -12.21
CA GLY A 121 1.95 12.80 -11.19
C GLY A 121 2.15 14.29 -10.95
N ALA A 122 2.29 14.68 -9.69
CA ALA A 122 2.69 16.04 -9.31
C ALA A 122 4.14 16.31 -9.72
N ARG A 123 4.44 17.56 -10.07
CA ARG A 123 5.82 17.97 -10.32
C ARG A 123 6.51 18.31 -9.00
N GLU A 124 7.84 18.31 -8.99
CA GLU A 124 8.62 18.66 -7.80
C GLU A 124 8.29 20.08 -7.31
N GLU A 125 8.04 21.02 -8.22
CA GLU A 125 7.71 22.40 -7.88
C GLU A 125 6.34 22.52 -7.19
N ASP A 126 5.38 21.68 -7.59
CA ASP A 126 4.04 21.65 -6.99
C ASP A 126 4.14 21.11 -5.54
N LEU A 127 4.94 20.07 -5.32
CA LEU A 127 5.22 19.51 -3.99
C LEU A 127 5.98 20.50 -3.10
N ASP A 128 6.95 21.23 -3.67
CA ASP A 128 7.70 22.25 -2.95
C ASP A 128 6.84 23.45 -2.57
N ALA A 129 5.89 23.84 -3.43
CA ALA A 129 4.90 24.86 -3.12
C ALA A 129 4.01 24.44 -1.94
N VAL A 130 3.60 23.17 -1.90
CA VAL A 130 2.84 22.63 -0.76
C VAL A 130 3.67 22.62 0.52
N GLU A 131 4.93 22.20 0.48
CA GLU A 131 5.83 22.29 1.65
C GLU A 131 5.97 23.73 2.16
N ALA A 132 6.09 24.69 1.25
CA ALA A 132 6.13 26.11 1.60
C ALA A 132 4.82 26.60 2.23
N GLN A 133 3.67 26.12 1.74
CA GLN A 133 2.34 26.45 2.28
C GLN A 133 2.15 25.89 3.70
N ILE A 134 2.48 24.61 3.92
CA ILE A 134 2.27 23.94 5.21
C ILE A 134 3.39 24.21 6.22
N GLY A 135 4.53 24.75 5.77
CA GLY A 135 5.69 25.07 6.60
C GLY A 135 6.43 23.84 7.13
N CYS A 136 6.28 22.68 6.49
CA CYS A 136 6.87 21.39 6.88
C CYS A 136 7.38 20.65 5.65
N LYS A 137 8.37 19.76 5.84
CA LYS A 137 8.83 18.87 4.77
C LYS A 137 7.91 17.67 4.64
N LEU A 138 7.51 17.34 3.41
CA LEU A 138 6.74 16.14 3.11
C LEU A 138 7.67 14.92 3.19
N PRO A 139 7.17 13.76 3.67
CA PRO A 139 7.93 12.51 3.63
C PRO A 139 8.35 12.16 2.20
N ASP A 140 9.57 11.67 2.02
CA ASP A 140 10.11 11.37 0.68
C ASP A 140 9.32 10.23 0.00
N ASP A 141 8.79 9.27 0.74
CA ASP A 141 7.94 8.23 0.20
C ASP A 141 6.56 8.73 -0.24
N TYR A 142 5.96 9.65 0.51
CA TYR A 142 4.76 10.38 0.08
C TYR A 142 5.03 11.12 -1.23
N ARG A 143 6.08 11.95 -1.29
CA ARG A 143 6.46 12.69 -2.50
C ARG A 143 6.68 11.76 -3.69
N CYS A 144 7.42 10.67 -3.47
CA CYS A 144 7.67 9.65 -4.49
C CYS A 144 6.37 9.09 -5.09
N SER A 145 5.40 8.76 -4.24
CA SER A 145 4.10 8.25 -4.70
C SER A 145 3.33 9.30 -5.49
N TYR A 146 3.29 10.54 -4.99
CA TYR A 146 2.53 11.63 -5.60
C TYR A 146 3.12 12.11 -6.92
N ARG A 147 4.43 11.94 -7.14
CA ARG A 147 5.06 12.09 -8.46
C ARG A 147 4.64 11.03 -9.49
N ILE A 148 4.12 9.89 -9.05
CA ILE A 148 3.56 8.87 -9.95
C ILE A 148 2.07 9.13 -10.18
N HIS A 149 1.31 9.37 -9.12
CA HIS A 149 -0.10 9.75 -9.17
C HIS A 149 -0.44 10.74 -8.04
N ASN A 150 -0.87 11.95 -8.40
CA ASN A 150 -1.26 12.99 -7.45
C ASN A 150 -2.66 12.75 -6.88
N GLY A 151 -2.84 11.63 -6.18
CA GLY A 151 -4.13 11.20 -5.64
C GLY A 151 -5.16 10.89 -6.74
N GLN A 152 -6.43 11.11 -6.42
CA GLN A 152 -7.53 10.90 -7.35
C GLN A 152 -8.49 12.10 -7.41
N LYS A 153 -9.29 12.14 -8.46
CA LYS A 153 -10.50 12.96 -8.49
C LYS A 153 -11.46 12.46 -7.40
N LEU A 154 -12.09 13.39 -6.68
CA LEU A 154 -13.05 13.06 -5.62
C LEU A 154 -14.35 12.52 -6.24
N VAL A 155 -14.42 11.21 -6.40
CA VAL A 155 -15.54 10.48 -7.01
C VAL A 155 -15.79 9.20 -6.24
N VAL A 156 -17.06 8.82 -6.09
CA VAL A 156 -17.46 7.61 -5.39
C VAL A 156 -17.72 6.49 -6.41
N PRO A 157 -17.19 5.27 -6.22
CA PRO A 157 -16.36 4.82 -5.09
C PRO A 157 -14.92 5.34 -5.14
N GLY A 158 -14.34 5.59 -3.96
CA GLY A 158 -12.97 6.06 -3.83
C GLY A 158 -11.92 4.96 -3.86
N LEU A 159 -10.69 5.32 -4.27
CA LEU A 159 -9.58 4.38 -4.45
C LEU A 159 -9.24 3.57 -3.21
N LEU A 160 -9.41 4.13 -2.01
CA LEU A 160 -9.05 3.46 -0.76
C LEU A 160 -10.14 2.52 -0.26
N GLY A 161 -11.17 2.31 -1.08
CA GLY A 161 -12.17 1.29 -0.90
C GLY A 161 -13.34 1.74 -0.05
N SER A 162 -14.34 0.87 -0.06
CA SER A 162 -15.64 1.09 0.52
C SER A 162 -15.92 0.08 1.64
N MET A 163 -16.92 0.41 2.45
CA MET A 163 -17.57 -0.50 3.38
C MET A 163 -19.04 -0.10 3.46
N ALA A 164 -19.91 -1.11 3.58
CA ALA A 164 -21.35 -0.91 3.57
C ALA A 164 -22.02 -1.81 4.62
N LEU A 165 -22.95 -1.21 5.36
CA LEU A 165 -23.96 -1.81 6.22
C LEU A 165 -25.35 -1.37 5.75
N SER A 166 -26.40 -1.95 6.33
CA SER A 166 -27.79 -1.62 6.02
C SER A 166 -28.12 -0.12 6.12
N ASN A 167 -27.46 0.61 7.02
CA ASN A 167 -27.69 2.04 7.27
C ASN A 167 -26.41 2.88 7.30
N HIS A 168 -25.27 2.32 6.89
CA HIS A 168 -23.97 3.01 6.93
C HIS A 168 -23.19 2.69 5.66
N TYR A 169 -22.72 3.71 4.96
CA TYR A 169 -21.86 3.52 3.80
C TYR A 169 -20.68 4.47 3.92
N ARG A 170 -19.48 3.95 3.64
CA ARG A 170 -18.27 4.73 3.50
C ARG A 170 -17.54 4.33 2.23
N SER A 171 -16.91 5.31 1.62
CA SER A 171 -15.99 5.14 0.50
C SER A 171 -14.92 6.22 0.63
N GLU A 172 -13.65 5.83 0.64
CA GLU A 172 -12.54 6.73 0.92
C GLU A 172 -11.76 7.07 -0.34
N ASP A 173 -11.63 8.37 -0.61
CA ASP A 173 -10.87 8.93 -1.71
C ASP A 173 -9.41 9.20 -1.30
N LEU A 174 -8.45 8.94 -2.19
CA LEU A 174 -7.06 9.41 -2.03
C LEU A 174 -6.98 10.89 -2.41
N LEU A 175 -6.63 11.75 -1.46
CA LEU A 175 -6.54 13.19 -1.74
C LEU A 175 -5.35 13.49 -2.65
N ASP A 176 -5.51 14.45 -3.56
CA ASP A 176 -4.38 15.12 -4.18
C ASP A 176 -3.67 16.03 -3.17
N VAL A 177 -2.42 16.40 -3.49
CA VAL A 177 -1.53 17.12 -2.57
C VAL A 177 -2.02 18.51 -2.22
N ASP A 178 -2.69 19.21 -3.15
CA ASP A 178 -3.24 20.55 -2.91
C ASP A 178 -4.43 20.50 -1.96
N THR A 179 -5.35 19.55 -2.18
CA THR A 179 -6.49 19.30 -1.30
C THR A 179 -6.03 18.87 0.08
N ALA A 180 -5.00 18.00 0.15
CA ALA A 180 -4.39 17.57 1.40
C ALA A 180 -3.77 18.76 2.15
N ALA A 181 -3.05 19.65 1.46
CA ALA A 181 -2.46 20.85 2.03
C ALA A 181 -3.51 21.80 2.63
N GLY A 182 -4.65 21.96 1.95
CA GLY A 182 -5.79 22.73 2.46
C GLY A 182 -6.41 22.13 3.73
N GLY A 183 -6.28 20.81 3.92
CA GLY A 183 -6.74 20.08 5.10
C GLY A 183 -5.66 19.88 6.19
N PHE A 184 -4.47 20.44 6.02
CA PHE A 184 -3.34 20.29 6.95
C PHE A 184 -3.70 20.80 8.36
N GLN A 185 -3.38 20.00 9.37
CA GLN A 185 -3.80 20.23 10.74
C GLN A 185 -2.68 20.78 11.62
N GLN A 186 -3.01 21.86 12.35
CA GLN A 186 -2.16 22.51 13.36
C GLN A 186 -2.86 22.63 14.72
N ARG A 187 -4.10 22.17 14.81
CA ARG A 187 -4.87 22.18 16.07
C ARG A 187 -4.32 21.13 17.03
N GLN A 188 -4.53 21.37 18.33
CA GLN A 188 -4.24 20.38 19.36
C GLN A 188 -4.93 19.05 19.04
N GLY A 189 -4.19 17.95 19.22
CA GLY A 189 -4.59 16.60 18.87
C GLY A 189 -4.13 16.15 17.49
N LEU A 190 -4.00 17.06 16.51
CA LEU A 190 -3.58 16.75 15.14
C LEU A 190 -2.45 17.66 14.66
N LYS A 191 -1.58 18.12 15.56
CA LYS A 191 -0.46 18.97 15.13
C LYS A 191 0.41 18.23 14.12
N TYR A 192 0.73 18.94 13.03
CA TYR A 192 1.58 18.45 11.95
C TYR A 192 1.03 17.18 11.29
N CYS A 193 -0.28 17.13 11.08
CA CYS A 193 -0.94 16.01 10.43
C CYS A 193 -1.52 16.44 9.07
N LEU A 194 -1.14 15.71 8.03
CA LEU A 194 -1.64 15.91 6.67
C LEU A 194 -2.68 14.82 6.37
N PRO A 195 -3.91 15.16 5.93
CA PRO A 195 -4.88 14.14 5.53
C PRO A 195 -4.45 13.46 4.23
N LEU A 196 -4.41 12.14 4.23
CA LEU A 196 -4.18 11.31 3.04
C LEU A 196 -5.48 10.98 2.33
N THR A 197 -6.54 10.70 3.09
CA THR A 197 -7.83 10.29 2.55
C THR A 197 -8.96 11.19 3.01
N PHE A 198 -10.08 11.10 2.31
CA PHE A 198 -11.33 11.70 2.75
C PHE A 198 -12.52 10.82 2.40
N CYS A 199 -13.41 10.63 3.36
CA CYS A 199 -14.70 10.00 3.13
C CYS A 199 -15.81 11.05 3.12
N ILE A 200 -16.42 11.30 1.96
CA ILE A 200 -17.50 12.29 1.84
C ILE A 200 -18.75 11.95 2.67
N HIS A 201 -18.98 10.66 2.94
CA HIS A 201 -20.18 10.19 3.65
C HIS A 201 -20.09 10.40 5.16
N THR A 202 -18.89 10.25 5.74
CA THR A 202 -18.68 10.26 7.20
C THR A 202 -17.77 11.40 7.68
N GLY A 203 -17.08 12.10 6.78
CA GLY A 203 -16.04 13.08 7.11
C GLY A 203 -14.75 12.45 7.65
N LEU A 204 -14.65 11.11 7.65
CA LEU A 204 -13.47 10.39 8.12
C LEU A 204 -12.27 10.61 7.20
N SER A 205 -11.09 10.75 7.80
CA SER A 205 -9.82 10.85 7.10
C SER A 205 -8.76 9.99 7.78
N GLN A 206 -7.90 9.38 6.96
CA GLN A 206 -6.60 8.85 7.38
C GLN A 206 -5.59 9.99 7.30
N TYR A 207 -4.72 10.10 8.29
CA TYR A 207 -3.70 11.15 8.38
C TYR A 207 -2.31 10.55 8.36
N ILE A 208 -1.34 11.30 7.84
CA ILE A 208 0.09 11.07 8.06
C ILE A 208 0.66 12.15 8.96
N ALA A 209 1.46 11.76 9.95
CA ALA A 209 2.22 12.70 10.77
C ALA A 209 3.47 13.18 10.00
N VAL A 210 3.52 14.45 9.60
CA VAL A 210 4.69 15.00 8.89
C VAL A 210 5.83 15.37 9.83
N GLU A 211 5.53 15.56 11.11
CA GLU A 211 6.51 15.74 12.19
C GLU A 211 6.12 14.94 13.43
N ALA A 212 7.12 14.64 14.27
CA ALA A 212 6.89 14.00 15.56
C ALA A 212 6.28 15.04 16.54
N ALA A 213 5.05 14.79 16.99
CA ALA A 213 4.33 15.68 17.89
C ALA A 213 3.26 14.94 18.66
N GLU A 214 2.96 15.41 19.87
CA GLU A 214 1.85 14.89 20.70
C GLU A 214 1.94 13.36 20.93
N GLY A 215 3.17 12.84 21.03
CA GLY A 215 3.43 11.41 21.24
C GLY A 215 3.44 10.54 19.99
N ARG A 216 3.13 11.11 18.80
CA ARG A 216 3.24 10.41 17.51
C ARG A 216 4.66 10.42 16.97
N ASN A 217 5.02 9.36 16.25
CA ASN A 217 6.24 9.34 15.47
C ASN A 217 6.00 9.97 14.09
N LYS A 218 7.06 10.58 13.55
CA LYS A 218 7.05 11.10 12.18
C LYS A 218 6.82 9.95 11.18
N ASN A 219 6.06 10.23 10.12
CA ASN A 219 5.63 9.34 9.04
C ASN A 219 4.53 8.31 9.37
N GLU A 220 4.10 8.20 10.63
CA GLU A 220 3.02 7.27 10.99
C GLU A 220 1.71 7.67 10.30
N VAL A 221 1.03 6.67 9.75
CA VAL A 221 -0.30 6.80 9.15
C VAL A 221 -1.34 6.24 10.11
N PHE A 222 -2.41 6.99 10.35
CA PHE A 222 -3.41 6.63 11.37
C PHE A 222 -4.82 7.12 11.04
N TYR A 223 -5.82 6.48 11.64
CA TYR A 223 -7.14 7.09 11.83
C TYR A 223 -7.19 7.81 13.18
N GLN A 224 -7.75 9.02 13.20
CA GLN A 224 -8.07 9.70 14.46
C GLN A 224 -9.31 9.09 15.12
N CYS A 225 -9.36 9.17 16.43
CA CYS A 225 -10.52 8.81 17.23
C CYS A 225 -10.67 9.81 18.39
N PRO A 226 -11.86 10.36 18.68
CA PRO A 226 -12.05 11.19 19.86
C PRO A 226 -11.76 10.42 21.16
N ASP A 227 -11.00 11.02 22.08
CA ASP A 227 -10.90 10.48 23.46
C ASP A 227 -12.21 10.81 24.18
N GLN A 228 -13.02 9.79 24.45
CA GLN A 228 -14.35 9.96 25.03
C GLN A 228 -14.32 10.24 26.54
N MET A 229 -13.18 10.02 27.19
CA MET A 229 -13.02 10.27 28.64
C MET A 229 -12.22 11.55 28.93
N ALA A 230 -11.54 12.11 27.92
CA ALA A 230 -10.84 13.37 28.08
C ALA A 230 -11.79 14.52 28.40
N ARG A 231 -11.38 15.33 29.39
CA ARG A 231 -12.03 16.63 29.67
C ARG A 231 -11.79 17.65 28.56
N ASN A 232 -10.70 17.48 27.80
CA ASN A 232 -10.34 18.35 26.70
C ASN A 232 -10.91 17.77 25.38
N PRO A 233 -11.86 18.43 24.72
CA PRO A 233 -12.41 17.97 23.45
C PRO A 233 -11.39 17.88 22.29
N ALA A 234 -10.23 18.51 22.44
CA ALA A 234 -9.13 18.43 21.48
C ALA A 234 -8.23 17.20 21.69
N ALA A 235 -8.40 16.45 22.78
CA ALA A 235 -7.69 15.19 22.97
C ALA A 235 -8.25 14.15 21.99
N ILE A 236 -7.35 13.51 21.26
CA ILE A 236 -7.68 12.42 20.36
C ILE A 236 -6.78 11.23 20.67
N ASP A 237 -7.36 10.05 20.51
CA ASP A 237 -6.66 8.80 20.36
C ASP A 237 -6.48 8.47 18.87
N MET A 238 -5.70 7.43 18.60
CA MET A 238 -5.29 7.09 17.24
C MET A 238 -5.24 5.58 17.03
N PHE A 239 -5.63 5.15 15.84
CA PHE A 239 -5.41 3.80 15.35
C PHE A 239 -4.32 3.85 14.27
N ILE A 240 -3.09 3.44 14.62
CA ILE A 240 -1.98 3.38 13.68
C ILE A 240 -2.26 2.26 12.66
N ILE A 241 -2.17 2.61 11.38
CA ILE A 241 -2.46 1.72 10.25
C ILE A 241 -1.29 1.60 9.25
N GLY A 242 -0.19 2.29 9.53
CA GLY A 242 1.06 2.12 8.79
C GLY A 242 2.20 2.91 9.43
N ALA A 243 3.42 2.38 9.37
CA ALA A 243 4.60 3.03 9.94
C ALA A 243 5.13 4.18 9.05
N THR A 244 4.89 4.08 7.73
CA THR A 244 5.26 5.05 6.71
C THR A 244 4.21 5.07 5.60
N PHE A 245 4.28 6.04 4.68
CA PHE A 245 3.41 6.03 3.50
C PHE A 245 3.64 4.77 2.66
N THR A 246 4.90 4.36 2.48
CA THR A 246 5.24 3.14 1.74
C THR A 246 4.58 1.92 2.35
N ASP A 247 4.71 1.73 3.66
CA ASP A 247 4.14 0.59 4.39
C ASP A 247 2.62 0.56 4.28
N TRP A 248 1.97 1.70 4.54
CA TRP A 248 0.53 1.88 4.43
C TRP A 248 0.01 1.56 3.03
N PHE A 249 0.60 2.18 2.00
CA PHE A 249 0.11 2.07 0.63
C PHE A 249 0.40 0.69 0.03
N THR A 250 1.59 0.14 0.23
CA THR A 250 1.95 -1.18 -0.30
C THR A 250 1.16 -2.30 0.37
N SER A 251 0.87 -2.20 1.67
CA SER A 251 -0.01 -3.11 2.38
C SER A 251 -1.45 -3.03 1.85
N TYR A 252 -1.95 -1.83 1.60
CA TYR A 252 -3.25 -1.63 0.96
C TYR A 252 -3.31 -2.31 -0.41
N VAL A 253 -2.35 -2.01 -1.30
CA VAL A 253 -2.29 -2.58 -2.64
C VAL A 253 -2.20 -4.09 -2.59
N ASN A 254 -1.36 -4.66 -1.71
CA ASN A 254 -1.21 -6.09 -1.57
C ASN A 254 -2.55 -6.77 -1.24
N ASN A 255 -3.34 -6.20 -0.33
CA ASN A 255 -4.67 -6.71 0.00
C ASN A 255 -5.63 -6.66 -1.20
N VAL A 256 -5.59 -5.59 -2.01
CA VAL A 256 -6.42 -5.50 -3.22
C VAL A 256 -6.00 -6.56 -4.26
N VAL A 257 -4.72 -6.62 -4.62
CA VAL A 257 -4.25 -7.46 -5.73
C VAL A 257 -4.22 -8.95 -5.40
N SER A 258 -4.10 -9.31 -4.12
CA SER A 258 -4.21 -10.70 -3.65
C SER A 258 -5.66 -11.18 -3.51
N GLY A 259 -6.65 -10.30 -3.67
CA GLY A 259 -8.07 -10.61 -3.45
C GLY A 259 -8.50 -10.56 -1.99
N GLY A 260 -7.62 -10.15 -1.07
CA GLY A 260 -7.95 -9.89 0.33
C GLY A 260 -8.99 -8.79 0.51
N PHE A 261 -9.05 -7.80 -0.39
CA PHE A 261 -10.16 -6.85 -0.52
C PHE A 261 -11.00 -7.16 -1.76
N PRO A 262 -12.21 -7.73 -1.61
CA PRO A 262 -13.01 -8.15 -2.74
C PRO A 262 -13.49 -6.96 -3.57
N ILE A 263 -13.51 -7.15 -4.89
CA ILE A 263 -14.15 -6.23 -5.83
C ILE A 263 -15.59 -6.69 -6.06
N ILE A 264 -16.56 -5.82 -5.77
CA ILE A 264 -17.98 -6.09 -5.91
C ILE A 264 -18.61 -4.91 -6.63
N ARG A 265 -19.28 -5.16 -7.76
CA ARG A 265 -19.96 -4.12 -8.57
C ARG A 265 -19.04 -2.91 -8.83
N ASP A 266 -17.83 -3.18 -9.32
CA ASP A 266 -16.79 -2.20 -9.65
C ASP A 266 -16.26 -1.35 -8.49
N GLN A 267 -16.37 -1.84 -7.25
CA GLN A 267 -15.84 -1.17 -6.06
C GLN A 267 -14.97 -2.12 -5.23
N ILE A 268 -13.90 -1.60 -4.66
CA ILE A 268 -13.09 -2.33 -3.67
C ILE A 268 -13.83 -2.28 -2.33
N PHE A 269 -13.99 -3.42 -1.66
CA PHE A 269 -14.53 -3.47 -0.30
C PHE A 269 -13.44 -3.90 0.69
N ARG A 270 -13.25 -3.12 1.77
CA ARG A 270 -12.23 -3.39 2.80
C ARG A 270 -12.69 -4.43 3.83
N TYR A 271 -13.11 -5.61 3.36
CA TYR A 271 -13.43 -6.75 4.21
C TYR A 271 -12.28 -7.76 4.14
N ILE A 272 -11.67 -8.07 5.27
CA ILE A 272 -10.61 -9.08 5.41
C ILE A 272 -11.26 -10.44 5.64
N HIS A 273 -10.97 -11.40 4.79
CA HIS A 273 -11.40 -12.78 4.95
C HIS A 273 -10.26 -13.61 5.56
N ASP A 274 -10.54 -14.26 6.69
CA ASP A 274 -9.68 -15.30 7.23
C ASP A 274 -10.05 -16.64 6.55
N PRO A 275 -9.11 -17.34 5.88
CA PRO A 275 -9.37 -18.63 5.25
C PRO A 275 -9.90 -19.71 6.20
N GLU A 276 -9.65 -19.59 7.51
CA GLU A 276 -10.18 -20.51 8.53
C GLU A 276 -11.65 -20.21 8.87
N CYS A 277 -12.15 -19.01 8.55
CA CYS A 277 -13.54 -18.61 8.75
C CYS A 277 -14.46 -19.09 7.61
N VAL A 278 -14.36 -20.38 7.29
CA VAL A 278 -15.16 -21.07 6.27
C VAL A 278 -15.71 -22.37 6.85
N ALA A 279 -17.00 -22.62 6.64
CA ALA A 279 -17.64 -23.87 7.02
C ALA A 279 -18.52 -24.39 5.88
N THR A 280 -18.38 -25.68 5.56
CA THR A 280 -19.18 -26.35 4.54
C THR A 280 -20.03 -27.43 5.18
N THR A 281 -21.34 -27.40 4.91
CA THR A 281 -22.30 -28.44 5.31
C THR A 281 -23.08 -28.90 4.09
N GLY A 282 -22.88 -30.14 3.67
CA GLY A 282 -23.40 -30.62 2.39
C GLY A 282 -22.90 -29.75 1.23
N ASP A 283 -23.81 -29.25 0.41
CA ASP A 283 -23.50 -28.39 -0.74
C ASP A 283 -23.36 -26.91 -0.38
N ILE A 284 -23.61 -26.51 0.86
CA ILE A 284 -23.59 -25.10 1.29
C ILE A 284 -22.25 -24.78 1.94
N THR A 285 -21.60 -23.72 1.45
CA THR A 285 -20.42 -23.11 2.05
C THR A 285 -20.76 -21.72 2.56
N VAL A 286 -20.44 -21.48 3.83
CA VAL A 286 -20.55 -20.17 4.49
C VAL A 286 -19.14 -19.67 4.75
N SER A 287 -18.87 -18.43 4.36
CA SER A 287 -17.60 -17.75 4.64
C SER A 287 -17.84 -16.37 5.24
N VAL A 288 -16.94 -15.95 6.12
CA VAL A 288 -17.06 -14.67 6.85
C VAL A 288 -15.86 -13.78 6.56
N SER A 289 -16.13 -12.52 6.28
CA SER A 289 -15.12 -11.47 6.18
C SER A 289 -15.45 -10.34 7.13
N THR A 290 -14.45 -9.65 7.69
CA THR A 290 -14.63 -8.61 8.70
C THR A 290 -14.00 -7.28 8.29
N SER A 291 -14.54 -6.16 8.77
CA SER A 291 -13.96 -4.83 8.57
C SER A 291 -13.98 -4.05 9.86
N PHE A 292 -12.87 -3.39 10.19
CA PHE A 292 -12.78 -2.51 11.35
C PHE A 292 -13.37 -1.11 11.04
N LEU A 293 -14.11 -0.55 11.99
CA LEU A 293 -14.76 0.76 11.92
C LEU A 293 -14.10 1.76 12.88
N PRO A 294 -13.02 2.44 12.48
CA PRO A 294 -12.35 3.42 13.33
C PRO A 294 -13.28 4.54 13.79
N GLU A 295 -14.23 4.97 12.95
CA GLU A 295 -15.16 6.07 13.27
C GLU A 295 -16.18 5.75 14.37
N LEU A 296 -16.44 4.47 14.63
CA LEU A 296 -17.32 4.03 15.73
C LEU A 296 -16.52 3.48 16.92
N SER A 297 -15.21 3.29 16.75
CA SER A 297 -14.34 2.71 17.77
C SER A 297 -13.70 3.79 18.63
N SER A 298 -13.28 3.43 19.84
CA SER A 298 -12.51 4.24 20.78
C SER A 298 -11.39 3.45 21.44
N VAL A 299 -10.26 4.13 21.70
CA VAL A 299 -9.16 3.56 22.49
C VAL A 299 -9.44 3.80 23.97
N HIS A 300 -9.93 4.98 24.34
CA HIS A 300 -10.32 5.30 25.71
C HIS A 300 -11.78 5.82 25.81
N PRO A 301 -12.71 5.04 26.41
CA PRO A 301 -12.53 3.66 26.87
C PRO A 301 -12.37 2.71 25.66
N PRO A 302 -11.78 1.50 25.86
CA PRO A 302 -11.56 0.58 24.75
C PRO A 302 -12.88 0.01 24.24
N HIS A 303 -13.24 0.37 23.01
CA HIS A 303 -14.43 -0.11 22.33
C HIS A 303 -14.15 -0.23 20.84
N TYR A 304 -14.20 -1.44 20.29
CA TYR A 304 -13.79 -1.71 18.91
C TYR A 304 -14.98 -2.24 18.12
N PHE A 305 -15.38 -1.51 17.10
CA PHE A 305 -16.45 -1.91 16.19
C PHE A 305 -15.90 -2.64 14.97
N PHE A 306 -16.53 -3.77 14.69
CA PHE A 306 -16.29 -4.57 13.50
C PHE A 306 -17.60 -4.82 12.78
N THR A 307 -17.54 -4.88 11.46
CA THR A 307 -18.65 -5.30 10.62
C THR A 307 -18.30 -6.60 9.93
N TYR A 308 -19.34 -7.39 9.63
CA TYR A 308 -19.19 -8.71 9.07
C TYR A 308 -19.89 -8.77 7.72
N ARG A 309 -19.26 -9.43 6.77
CA ARG A 309 -19.86 -9.86 5.52
C ARG A 309 -19.90 -11.38 5.51
N ILE A 310 -21.11 -11.92 5.53
CA ILE A 310 -21.34 -13.36 5.37
C ILE A 310 -21.63 -13.60 3.90
N ARG A 311 -20.93 -14.56 3.31
CA ARG A 311 -21.22 -15.06 1.96
C ARG A 311 -21.70 -16.50 2.09
N ILE A 312 -22.87 -16.78 1.53
CA ILE A 312 -23.50 -18.10 1.56
C ILE A 312 -23.63 -18.57 0.12
N GLU A 313 -23.00 -19.69 -0.20
CA GLU A 313 -22.97 -20.23 -1.55
C GLU A 313 -23.31 -21.70 -1.56
N MET A 314 -24.01 -22.11 -2.62
CA MET A 314 -24.16 -23.52 -2.96
C MET A 314 -23.12 -23.92 -4.00
N SER A 315 -22.57 -25.13 -3.83
CA SER A 315 -21.66 -25.74 -4.81
C SER A 315 -22.26 -25.68 -6.20
N ARG A 316 -21.42 -25.40 -7.20
CA ARG A 316 -21.83 -25.37 -8.61
C ARG A 316 -22.25 -26.74 -9.13
N ASP A 317 -21.74 -27.80 -8.50
CA ASP A 317 -22.02 -29.19 -8.87
C ASP A 317 -23.29 -29.73 -8.21
N ALA A 318 -23.92 -28.96 -7.32
CA ALA A 318 -25.16 -29.35 -6.66
C ALA A 318 -26.34 -29.34 -7.66
N LEU A 319 -27.27 -30.26 -7.46
CA LEU A 319 -28.49 -30.33 -8.28
C LEU A 319 -29.40 -29.12 -7.98
N PRO A 320 -30.12 -28.55 -8.97
CA PRO A 320 -31.00 -27.39 -8.75
C PRO A 320 -32.05 -27.60 -7.66
N GLU A 321 -32.53 -28.83 -7.51
CA GLU A 321 -33.48 -29.26 -6.48
C GLU A 321 -32.92 -29.26 -5.04
N LYS A 322 -31.60 -29.06 -4.88
CA LYS A 322 -30.97 -28.80 -3.57
C LYS A 322 -31.10 -27.36 -3.12
N ALA A 323 -31.60 -26.45 -3.99
CA ALA A 323 -31.83 -25.05 -3.64
C ALA A 323 -32.57 -24.94 -2.30
N CYS A 324 -32.08 -24.06 -1.43
CA CYS A 324 -32.61 -23.89 -0.08
C CYS A 324 -32.82 -22.42 0.24
N GLN A 325 -33.81 -22.14 1.08
CA GLN A 325 -34.09 -20.79 1.55
C GLN A 325 -33.53 -20.59 2.96
N LEU A 326 -32.89 -19.45 3.18
CA LEU A 326 -32.47 -19.04 4.51
C LEU A 326 -33.68 -18.56 5.31
N ASP A 327 -34.13 -19.39 6.25
CA ASP A 327 -35.33 -19.14 7.05
C ASP A 327 -35.03 -18.32 8.33
N SER A 328 -33.95 -18.66 9.03
CA SER A 328 -33.56 -18.00 10.28
C SER A 328 -32.05 -17.95 10.45
N ARG A 329 -31.59 -17.03 11.30
CA ARG A 329 -30.20 -16.89 11.71
C ARG A 329 -30.08 -17.02 13.23
N TYR A 330 -28.97 -17.59 13.66
CA TYR A 330 -28.56 -17.66 15.06
C TYR A 330 -27.09 -17.27 15.16
N TRP A 331 -26.79 -16.38 16.10
CA TRP A 331 -25.46 -15.91 16.42
C TRP A 331 -25.15 -16.25 17.85
N ARG A 332 -23.97 -16.83 18.07
CA ARG A 332 -23.35 -16.97 19.40
C ARG A 332 -22.10 -16.13 19.42
N ILE A 333 -22.15 -15.00 20.11
CA ILE A 333 -21.09 -13.99 20.16
C ILE A 333 -20.38 -14.16 21.49
N THR A 334 -19.05 -14.34 21.47
CA THR A 334 -18.25 -14.44 22.68
C THR A 334 -17.30 -13.25 22.74
N ASN A 335 -17.40 -12.45 23.79
CA ASN A 335 -16.53 -11.28 23.96
C ASN A 335 -15.16 -11.67 24.55
N ALA A 336 -14.23 -10.70 24.64
CA ALA A 336 -12.89 -10.94 25.17
C ALA A 336 -12.83 -11.38 26.65
N LYS A 337 -13.92 -11.19 27.42
CA LYS A 337 -14.05 -11.66 28.81
C LYS A 337 -14.62 -13.08 28.89
N GLY A 338 -15.02 -13.66 27.76
CA GLY A 338 -15.69 -14.96 27.69
C GLY A 338 -17.20 -14.90 27.87
N ASP A 339 -17.80 -13.70 27.99
CA ASP A 339 -19.26 -13.59 28.08
C ASP A 339 -19.88 -13.96 26.74
N VAL A 340 -20.99 -14.70 26.79
CA VAL A 340 -21.71 -15.16 25.60
C VAL A 340 -23.03 -14.41 25.46
N GLU A 341 -23.24 -13.84 24.29
CA GLU A 341 -24.52 -13.29 23.85
C GLU A 341 -25.08 -14.13 22.70
N GLU A 342 -26.37 -14.45 22.78
CA GLU A 342 -27.05 -15.20 21.74
C GLU A 342 -28.12 -14.33 21.07
N VAL A 343 -28.03 -14.20 19.75
CA VAL A 343 -28.95 -13.40 18.96
C VAL A 343 -29.58 -14.28 17.88
N GLN A 344 -30.91 -14.37 17.87
CA GLN A 344 -31.65 -15.14 16.88
C GLN A 344 -32.71 -14.26 16.20
N GLY A 345 -33.01 -14.56 14.94
CA GLY A 345 -34.07 -13.87 14.21
C GLY A 345 -34.37 -14.46 12.83
N PRO A 346 -35.49 -14.06 12.21
CA PRO A 346 -35.89 -14.54 10.90
C PRO A 346 -35.00 -13.94 9.80
N GLY A 347 -34.66 -14.74 8.80
CA GLY A 347 -33.87 -14.37 7.64
C GLY A 347 -32.54 -13.69 7.99
N VAL A 348 -32.10 -12.77 7.13
CA VAL A 348 -30.97 -11.86 7.38
C VAL A 348 -31.43 -10.45 7.06
N VAL A 349 -31.40 -9.56 8.06
CA VAL A 349 -31.89 -8.17 7.97
C VAL A 349 -33.32 -8.02 7.40
N GLY A 350 -34.17 -9.04 7.57
CA GLY A 350 -35.56 -9.05 7.07
C GLY A 350 -35.75 -9.75 5.71
N GLU A 351 -34.66 -10.17 5.07
CA GLU A 351 -34.67 -10.88 3.79
C GLU A 351 -34.51 -12.40 3.97
N PHE A 352 -35.11 -13.18 3.06
CA PHE A 352 -35.09 -14.65 3.07
C PHE A 352 -34.50 -15.19 1.76
N PRO A 353 -33.19 -15.05 1.55
CA PRO A 353 -32.56 -15.38 0.28
C PRO A 353 -32.70 -16.87 -0.06
N ILE A 354 -32.93 -17.14 -1.35
CA ILE A 354 -32.88 -18.49 -1.91
C ILE A 354 -31.47 -18.71 -2.46
N ILE A 355 -30.81 -19.75 -1.96
CA ILE A 355 -29.45 -20.13 -2.35
C ILE A 355 -29.57 -21.31 -3.31
N SER A 356 -29.05 -21.14 -4.53
CA SER A 356 -29.10 -22.15 -5.59
C SER A 356 -27.73 -22.32 -6.26
N PRO A 357 -27.48 -23.43 -6.97
CA PRO A 357 -26.21 -23.66 -7.64
C PRO A 357 -25.89 -22.49 -8.60
N GLY A 358 -24.68 -21.95 -8.52
CA GLY A 358 -24.23 -20.84 -9.38
C GLY A 358 -24.71 -19.44 -8.97
N ASN A 359 -25.63 -19.31 -8.02
CA ASN A 359 -26.06 -18.05 -7.42
C ASN A 359 -25.56 -17.96 -5.97
N GLY A 360 -24.35 -17.41 -5.78
CA GLY A 360 -23.88 -17.01 -4.46
C GLY A 360 -24.49 -15.67 -4.06
N SER A 361 -25.10 -15.58 -2.88
CA SER A 361 -25.64 -14.33 -2.31
C SER A 361 -24.58 -13.61 -1.47
#